data_AF-A0A417YJL3-F1
#
_entry.id   AF-A0A417YJL3-F1
#
_cell.length_a   1.000
_cell.length_b   1.000
_cell.length_c   1.000
_cell.angle_alpha   90.00
_cell.angle_beta   90.00
_cell.angle_gamma   90.00
#
_symmetry.space_group_name_H-M   'P 1'
#
loop_
_entity.id
_entity.type
_entity.pdbx_description
1 polymer ?
#
loop_
_entity_poly.entity_id
_entity_poly.type
_entity_poly.pdbx_seq_one_letter_code
_entity_poly.pdbx_strand_id
1 'polypeptide(L)'
;MSLRTLFVPNRNRGSLISFENFLYLGMVYFTVLTGFGMVYLLLGLYAEPVLAEAGRPGGTAFLQKAETAVYFSAMTLFSVGHGDVVPLGAGRWLALLEALVGYTIPAAFVARAVMDRE
;
A
#
# COMPACT_ATOMS: atom_id res chain seq x y z
N MET A 1 -48.38 23.59 0.83
CA MET A 1 -47.11 22.84 0.90
C MET A 1 -45.97 23.85 0.88
N SER A 2 -45.20 23.96 1.96
CA SER A 2 -44.31 25.11 2.24
C SER A 2 -42.89 24.90 1.70
N LEU A 3 -42.28 25.97 1.15
CA LEU A 3 -40.90 26.06 0.62
C LEU A 3 -39.80 25.56 1.59
N ARG A 4 -40.12 25.32 2.86
CA ARG A 4 -39.21 24.75 3.86
C ARG A 4 -38.73 23.32 3.54
N THR A 5 -39.45 22.56 2.73
CA THR A 5 -39.04 21.17 2.41
C THR A 5 -37.91 21.09 1.39
N LEU A 6 -37.59 22.17 0.67
CA LEU A 6 -36.46 22.25 -0.28
C LEU A 6 -35.10 22.41 0.41
N PHE A 7 -35.07 22.82 1.68
CA PHE A 7 -33.84 23.03 2.45
C PHE A 7 -33.54 21.91 3.45
N VAL A 8 -34.23 20.77 3.34
CA VAL A 8 -33.86 19.57 4.09
C VAL A 8 -33.09 18.65 3.14
N PRO A 9 -31.75 18.71 3.10
CA PRO A 9 -30.98 17.67 2.45
C PRO A 9 -31.19 16.40 3.28
N ASN A 10 -32.08 15.53 2.82
CA ASN A 10 -32.21 14.18 3.37
C ASN A 10 -30.98 13.38 2.92
N ARG A 11 -29.86 13.62 3.60
CA ARG A 11 -28.53 13.08 3.29
C ARG A 11 -28.22 11.86 4.16
N ASN A 12 -29.17 10.94 4.28
CA ASN A 12 -28.99 9.70 5.04
C ASN A 12 -28.90 8.47 4.13
N ARG A 13 -28.08 8.55 3.07
CA ARG A 13 -27.72 7.42 2.20
C ARG A 13 -26.25 7.41 1.75
N GLY A 14 -25.36 8.08 2.51
CA GLY A 14 -23.95 8.24 2.14
C GLY A 14 -22.90 7.53 3.00
N SER A 15 -23.23 7.04 4.21
CA SER A 15 -22.20 6.52 5.13
C SER A 15 -21.78 5.07 4.84
N LEU A 16 -22.69 4.22 4.36
CA LEU A 16 -22.39 2.81 4.08
C LEU A 16 -21.55 2.63 2.81
N ILE A 17 -21.83 3.42 1.76
CA ILE A 17 -21.04 3.41 0.50
C ILE A 17 -19.59 3.83 0.76
N SER A 18 -19.36 4.72 1.74
CA SER A 18 -18.01 5.15 2.12
C SER A 18 -17.20 4.06 2.82
N PHE A 19 -17.85 3.19 3.60
CA PHE A 19 -17.15 2.14 4.34
C PHE A 19 -16.76 0.96 3.43
N GLU A 20 -17.64 0.54 2.52
CA GLU A 20 -17.33 -0.50 1.53
C GLU A 20 -16.17 -0.09 0.63
N ASN A 21 -16.17 1.15 0.14
CA ASN A 21 -15.08 1.69 -0.67
C ASN A 21 -13.77 1.81 0.10
N PHE A 22 -13.82 2.15 1.39
CA PHE A 22 -12.64 2.17 2.25
C PHE A 22 -12.08 0.76 2.49
N LEU A 23 -12.95 -0.22 2.77
CA LEU A 23 -12.55 -1.61 2.94
C LEU A 23 -11.95 -2.19 1.64
N TYR A 24 -12.57 -1.87 0.49
CA TYR A 24 -12.04 -2.24 -0.82
C TYR A 24 -10.65 -1.65 -1.04
N LEU A 25 -10.45 -0.36 -0.74
CA LEU A 25 -9.14 0.27 -0.82
C LEU A 25 -8.12 -0.41 0.09
N GLY A 26 -8.50 -0.73 1.34
CA GLY A 26 -7.67 -1.49 2.28
C GLY A 26 -7.27 -2.87 1.73
N MET A 27 -8.18 -3.59 1.09
CA MET A 27 -7.89 -4.86 0.43
C MET A 27 -6.91 -4.69 -0.74
N VAL A 28 -7.07 -3.64 -1.56
CA VAL A 28 -6.10 -3.33 -2.63
C VAL A 28 -4.71 -3.08 -2.05
N TYR A 29 -4.59 -2.24 -1.02
CA TYR A 29 -3.30 -2.04 -0.34
C TYR A 29 -2.72 -3.34 0.23
N PHE A 30 -3.54 -4.16 0.89
CA PHE A 30 -3.10 -5.41 1.48
C PHE A 30 -2.58 -6.41 0.43
N THR A 31 -3.26 -6.52 -0.70
CA THR A 31 -2.84 -7.40 -1.80
C THR A 31 -1.54 -6.95 -2.45
N VAL A 32 -1.37 -5.65 -2.70
CA VAL A 32 -0.13 -5.09 -3.25
C VAL A 32 1.03 -5.27 -2.27
N LEU A 33 0.82 -4.94 -0.99
CA LEU A 33 1.81 -5.09 0.08
C LEU A 33 2.26 -6.55 0.23
N THR A 34 1.31 -7.49 0.25
CA THR A 34 1.66 -8.91 0.36
C THR A 34 2.36 -9.41 -0.92
N GLY A 35 1.92 -8.95 -2.08
CA GLY A 35 2.51 -9.31 -3.37
C GLY A 35 3.97 -8.88 -3.48
N PHE A 36 4.26 -7.60 -3.28
CA PHE A 36 5.64 -7.09 -3.33
C PHE A 36 6.49 -7.67 -2.20
N GLY A 37 5.97 -7.76 -0.97
CA GLY A 37 6.64 -8.43 0.14
C GLY A 37 7.07 -9.87 -0.18
N MET A 38 6.20 -10.66 -0.83
CA MET A 38 6.56 -12.00 -1.30
C MET A 38 7.65 -11.98 -2.37
N VAL A 39 7.62 -11.02 -3.32
CA VAL A 39 8.66 -10.91 -4.34
C VAL A 39 10.01 -10.60 -3.71
N TYR A 40 10.10 -9.65 -2.77
CA TYR A 40 11.36 -9.37 -2.05
C TYR A 40 11.85 -10.57 -1.26
N LEU A 41 10.95 -11.29 -0.59
CA LEU A 41 11.30 -12.49 0.17
C LEU A 41 11.89 -13.56 -0.76
N LEU A 42 11.22 -13.86 -1.87
CA LEU A 42 11.69 -14.86 -2.84
C LEU A 42 13.05 -14.47 -3.41
N LEU A 43 13.22 -13.20 -3.81
CA LEU A 43 14.51 -12.73 -4.29
C LEU A 43 15.60 -12.83 -3.22
N GLY A 44 15.31 -12.51 -1.97
CA GLY A 44 16.25 -12.66 -0.84
C GLY A 44 16.55 -14.11 -0.41
N LEU A 45 15.85 -15.09 -0.98
CA LEU A 45 16.11 -16.52 -0.77
C LEU A 45 16.91 -17.14 -1.92
N TYR A 46 16.68 -16.72 -3.17
CA TYR A 46 17.26 -17.34 -4.37
C TYR A 46 18.37 -16.51 -5.05
N ALA A 47 18.48 -15.22 -4.75
CA ALA A 47 19.44 -14.31 -5.39
C ALA A 47 20.35 -13.61 -4.36
N GLU A 48 21.29 -12.82 -4.88
CA GLU A 48 22.09 -11.86 -4.11
C GLU A 48 21.22 -10.99 -3.19
N PRO A 49 21.73 -10.52 -2.03
CA PRO A 49 20.92 -9.82 -1.04
C PRO A 49 20.24 -8.60 -1.67
N VAL A 50 18.91 -8.68 -1.78
CA VAL A 50 18.06 -7.64 -2.39
C VAL A 50 17.67 -6.57 -1.37
N LEU A 51 17.71 -6.90 -0.09
CA LEU A 51 17.47 -6.00 1.04
C LEU A 51 18.68 -6.04 1.98
N ALA A 52 19.05 -4.88 2.51
CA ALA A 52 20.03 -4.77 3.59
C ALA A 52 19.41 -4.08 4.81
N GLU A 53 19.62 -4.68 5.97
CA GLU A 53 19.23 -4.13 7.27
C GLU A 53 20.40 -3.34 7.87
N ALA A 54 20.16 -2.10 8.26
CA ALA A 54 21.15 -1.27 8.93
C ALA A 54 21.38 -1.77 10.37
N GLY A 55 22.59 -2.26 10.66
CA GLY A 55 23.01 -2.57 12.03
C GLY A 55 22.61 -3.95 12.57
N ARG A 56 21.97 -4.82 11.77
CA ARG A 56 21.76 -6.24 12.10
C ARG A 56 22.37 -7.14 11.02
N PRO A 57 23.23 -8.11 11.37
CA PRO A 57 23.57 -9.18 10.44
C PRO A 57 22.26 -9.91 10.13
N GLY A 58 21.84 -9.88 8.86
CA GLY A 58 20.50 -10.30 8.43
C GLY A 58 20.06 -11.61 9.09
N GLY A 59 18.84 -11.61 9.63
CA GLY A 59 18.26 -12.77 10.27
C GLY A 59 18.35 -14.01 9.38
N THR A 60 18.95 -15.08 9.88
CA THR A 60 19.09 -16.34 9.12
C THR A 60 17.77 -17.12 9.06
N ALA A 61 16.85 -16.84 9.98
CA ALA A 61 15.54 -17.46 10.02
C ALA A 61 14.64 -16.92 8.90
N PHE A 62 13.97 -17.84 8.18
CA PHE A 62 13.00 -17.52 7.14
C PHE A 62 11.94 -16.51 7.63
N LEU A 63 11.44 -16.68 8.85
CA LEU A 63 10.42 -15.80 9.42
C LEU A 63 10.89 -14.35 9.56
N GLN A 64 12.15 -14.14 9.96
CA GLN A 64 12.74 -12.80 10.06
C GLN A 64 12.88 -12.17 8.67
N LYS A 65 13.35 -12.93 7.67
CA LYS A 65 13.41 -12.44 6.29
C LYS A 65 12.03 -12.07 5.74
N ALA A 66 11.01 -12.88 6.03
CA ALA A 66 9.63 -12.62 5.61
C ALA A 66 9.09 -11.35 6.27
N GLU A 67 9.33 -11.17 7.57
CA GLU A 67 8.97 -9.96 8.31
C GLU A 67 9.67 -8.72 7.71
N THR A 68 10.99 -8.77 7.51
CA THR A 68 11.76 -7.67 6.89
C THR A 68 11.25 -7.34 5.49
N ALA A 69 10.92 -8.34 4.68
CA ALA A 69 10.42 -8.13 3.32
C ALA A 69 9.03 -7.47 3.30
N VAL A 70 8.11 -7.94 4.14
CA VAL A 70 6.78 -7.34 4.29
C VAL A 70 6.86 -5.94 4.87
N TYR A 71 7.73 -5.73 5.86
CA TYR A 71 8.00 -4.42 6.46
C TYR A 71 8.54 -3.44 5.40
N PHE A 72 9.55 -3.84 4.63
CA PHE A 72 10.12 -3.01 3.56
C PHE A 72 9.07 -2.65 2.51
N SER A 73 8.24 -3.61 2.11
CA SER A 73 7.12 -3.36 1.18
C SER A 73 6.14 -2.33 1.74
N ALA A 74 5.72 -2.47 3.00
CA ALA A 74 4.85 -1.49 3.64
C ALA A 74 5.47 -0.08 3.68
N MET A 75 6.74 0.01 4.07
CA MET A 75 7.50 1.27 4.15
C MET A 75 7.63 1.96 2.80
N THR A 76 7.78 1.18 1.73
CA THR A 76 7.91 1.67 0.35
C THR A 76 6.55 2.07 -0.21
N LEU A 77 5.54 1.21 -0.07
CA LEU A 77 4.18 1.42 -0.59
C LEU A 77 3.51 2.65 0.03
N PHE A 78 3.71 2.87 1.34
CA PHE A 78 3.20 4.05 2.04
C PHE A 78 4.15 5.25 2.00
N SER A 79 5.29 5.13 1.29
CA SER A 79 6.29 6.20 1.14
C SER A 79 6.82 6.75 2.48
N VAL A 80 6.91 5.90 3.51
CA VAL A 80 7.45 6.28 4.83
C VAL A 80 8.98 6.21 4.83
N GLY A 81 9.54 5.11 4.31
CA GLY A 81 10.97 4.94 4.05
C GLY A 81 11.95 5.42 5.12
N HIS A 82 11.94 4.82 6.33
CA HIS A 82 12.86 5.21 7.42
C HIS A 82 14.35 4.98 7.10
N GLY A 83 14.67 4.15 6.10
CA GLY A 83 16.05 3.88 5.67
C GLY A 83 16.80 2.87 6.53
N ASP A 84 16.11 2.23 7.47
CA ASP A 84 16.58 1.09 8.27
C ASP A 84 16.70 -0.20 7.45
N VAL A 85 15.83 -0.36 6.44
CA VAL A 85 15.94 -1.39 5.41
C VAL A 85 16.05 -0.72 4.06
N VAL A 86 17.10 -1.04 3.31
CA VAL A 86 17.39 -0.42 2.01
C VAL A 86 17.43 -1.47 0.89
N PRO A 87 16.91 -1.13 -0.31
CA PRO A 87 16.97 -2.04 -1.44
C PRO A 87 18.36 -2.00 -2.08
N LEU A 88 18.83 -3.16 -2.48
CA LEU A 88 20.09 -3.37 -3.18
C LEU A 88 19.85 -4.01 -4.55
N GLY A 89 20.79 -3.81 -5.47
CA GLY A 89 20.76 -4.42 -6.81
C GLY A 89 19.41 -4.26 -7.52
N ALA A 90 18.83 -5.38 -7.94
CA ALA A 90 17.53 -5.43 -8.62
C ALA A 90 16.35 -4.96 -7.75
N GLY A 91 16.46 -5.03 -6.42
CA GLY A 91 15.45 -4.55 -5.49
C GLY A 91 15.17 -3.07 -5.61
N ARG A 92 16.14 -2.28 -6.09
CA ARG A 92 15.97 -0.84 -6.31
C ARG A 92 14.91 -0.54 -7.37
N TRP A 93 14.92 -1.31 -8.46
CA TRP A 93 13.93 -1.17 -9.52
C TRP A 93 12.55 -1.61 -9.06
N LEU A 94 12.49 -2.69 -8.27
CA LEU A 94 11.24 -3.18 -7.71
C LEU A 94 10.64 -2.16 -6.73
N ALA A 95 11.46 -1.54 -5.88
CA ALA A 95 11.03 -0.50 -4.94
C ALA A 95 10.52 0.76 -5.65
N LEU A 96 11.14 1.14 -6.78
CA LEU A 96 10.64 2.25 -7.60
C LEU A 96 9.25 1.96 -8.17
N LEU A 97 9.03 0.75 -8.69
CA LEU A 97 7.72 0.34 -9.21
C LEU A 97 6.67 0.27 -8.11
N GLU A 98 7.03 -0.27 -6.94
CA GLU A 98 6.15 -0.34 -5.79
C GLU A 98 5.75 1.05 -5.28
N ALA A 99 6.70 1.97 -5.16
CA ALA A 99 6.42 3.34 -4.76
C ALA A 99 5.49 4.05 -5.77
N LEU A 100 5.70 3.82 -7.07
CA LEU A 100 4.82 4.35 -8.12
C LEU A 100 3.38 3.84 -7.96
N VAL A 101 3.21 2.54 -7.68
CA VAL A 101 1.90 1.94 -7.40
C VAL A 101 1.29 2.56 -6.15
N GLY A 102 2.08 2.71 -5.08
CA GLY A 102 1.65 3.33 -3.82
C GLY A 102 1.09 4.74 -3.99
N TYR A 103 1.74 5.56 -4.83
CA TYR A 103 1.24 6.90 -5.18
C TYR A 103 0.02 6.89 -6.10
N THR A 104 -0.11 5.88 -6.96
CA THR A 104 -1.20 5.81 -7.95
C THR A 104 -2.52 5.38 -7.33
N ILE A 105 -2.51 4.48 -6.35
CA ILE A 105 -3.72 3.98 -5.67
C ILE A 105 -4.62 5.10 -5.11
N PRO A 106 -4.13 6.05 -4.28
CA PRO A 106 -4.98 7.09 -3.71
C PRO A 106 -5.44 8.09 -4.79
N ALA A 107 -4.60 8.39 -5.79
CA ALA A 107 -4.99 9.23 -6.92
C ALA A 107 -6.13 8.60 -7.74
N ALA A 108 -6.03 7.30 -8.04
CA ALA A 108 -7.07 6.54 -8.73
C ALA A 108 -8.38 6.47 -7.92
N PHE A 109 -8.27 6.29 -6.59
CA PHE A 109 -9.43 6.30 -5.70
C PHE A 109 -10.15 7.66 -5.71
N VAL A 110 -9.40 8.76 -5.63
CA VAL A 110 -9.96 10.12 -5.70
C VAL A 110 -10.59 10.37 -7.08
N ALA A 111 -9.91 10.03 -8.17
CA ALA A 111 -10.44 10.18 -9.53
C ALA A 111 -11.77 9.45 -9.70
N ARG A 112 -11.84 8.19 -9.26
CA ARG A 112 -13.08 7.41 -9.26
C ARG A 112 -14.17 8.07 -8.41
N ALA A 113 -13.85 8.52 -7.20
CA ALA A 113 -14.82 9.17 -6.31
C ALA A 113 -15.37 10.50 -6.87
N VAL A 114 -14.59 11.20 -7.70
CA VAL A 114 -15.03 12.42 -8.40
C VAL A 114 -15.90 12.06 -9.62
N MET A 115 -15.47 11.11 -10.44
CA MET A 115 -16.22 10.67 -11.63
C MET A 115 -17.57 10.03 -11.29
N ASP A 116 -17.64 9.25 -10.20
CA ASP A 116 -18.89 8.62 -9.73
C ASP A 116 -19.92 9.65 -9.19
N ARG A 117 -19.55 10.94 -9.07
CA ARG A 117 -20.43 12.04 -8.63
C ARG A 117 -21.04 12.87 -9.76
N GLU A 118 -20.55 12.70 -10.99
CA GLU A 118 -21.13 13.30 -12.21
C GLU A 118 -22.17 12.36 -12.84
#